data_AF-A0A351JVA1-F1
#
_entry.id   AF-A0A351JVA1-F1
#
_cell.length_a   1.000
_cell.length_b   1.000
_cell.length_c   1.000
_cell.angle_alpha   90.00
_cell.angle_beta   90.00
_cell.angle_gamma   90.00
#
_symmetry.space_group_name_H-M   'P 1'
#
loop_
_entity.id
_entity.type
_entity.pdbx_description
1 polymer ?
#
loop_
_entity_poly.entity_id
_entity_poly.type
_entity_poly.pdbx_seq_one_letter_code
_entity_poly.pdbx_strand_id
1 'polypeptide(L)'
;LAELHLRLKTTTVYVTHDQVEAMTLGQRVAVMKDAVVMQYDDPQTIYDRPASMFVAGFIGSPPMNFLDARLVAESGQIYVQGKGFKLLVPKERATPGLRENVGKDVVFGLRPEDVRT
;
A
#
# COMPACT_ATOMS: atom_id res chain seq x y z
N LEU A 1 25.69 -7.57 -4.38
CA LEU A 1 25.40 -7.24 -2.95
C LEU A 1 24.53 -8.30 -2.30
N ALA A 2 23.37 -8.67 -2.87
CA ALA A 2 22.50 -9.73 -2.36
C ALA A 2 23.24 -11.05 -2.04
N GLU A 3 24.04 -11.54 -3.00
CA GLU A 3 24.76 -12.82 -2.87
C GLU A 3 25.86 -12.78 -1.80
N LEU A 4 26.51 -11.64 -1.61
CA LEU A 4 27.53 -11.45 -0.57
C LEU A 4 26.88 -11.42 0.83
N HIS A 5 25.73 -10.74 0.95
CA HIS A 5 24.97 -10.68 2.20
C HIS A 5 24.48 -12.07 2.65
N LEU A 6 23.90 -12.85 1.71
CA LEU A 6 23.44 -14.22 1.98
C LEU A 6 24.57 -15.14 2.47
N ARG A 7 25.81 -14.90 2.00
CA ARG A 7 27.00 -15.68 2.38
C ARG A 7 27.58 -15.29 3.74
N LEU A 8 27.59 -14.00 4.08
CA LEU A 8 28.24 -13.50 5.30
C LEU A 8 27.40 -13.67 6.57
N LYS A 9 26.08 -13.93 6.45
CA LYS A 9 25.13 -14.16 7.57
C LYS A 9 25.25 -13.15 8.73
N THR A 10 25.75 -11.95 8.44
CA THR A 10 25.95 -10.90 9.44
C THR A 10 24.80 -9.92 9.35
N THR A 11 24.27 -9.49 10.50
CA THR A 11 23.23 -8.47 10.56
C THR A 11 23.71 -7.21 9.84
N THR A 12 23.00 -6.83 8.78
CA THR A 12 23.36 -5.71 7.90
C THR A 12 22.20 -4.73 7.89
N VAL A 13 22.51 -3.45 8.08
CA VAL A 13 21.56 -2.35 7.84
C VAL A 13 22.02 -1.63 6.59
N TYR A 14 21.13 -1.56 5.60
CA TYR A 14 21.37 -0.89 4.32
C TYR A 14 20.40 0.26 4.14
N VAL A 15 20.91 1.43 3.77
CA VAL A 15 20.12 2.66 3.59
C VAL A 15 20.20 3.05 2.12
N THR A 16 19.04 3.23 1.49
CA THR A 16 18.91 3.65 0.10
C THR A 16 17.71 4.57 -0.08
N HIS A 17 17.75 5.36 -1.15
CA HIS A 17 16.62 6.15 -1.64
C HIS A 17 15.89 5.46 -2.80
N ASP A 18 16.45 4.38 -3.34
CA ASP A 18 15.86 3.61 -4.43
C ASP A 18 14.99 2.47 -3.87
N GLN A 19 13.70 2.55 -4.17
CA GLN A 19 12.74 1.52 -3.79
C GLN A 19 13.06 0.15 -4.42
N VAL A 20 13.61 0.07 -5.64
CA VAL A 20 13.94 -1.21 -6.28
C VAL A 20 15.02 -1.94 -5.48
N GLU A 21 16.02 -1.22 -5.00
CA GLU A 21 17.06 -1.78 -4.13
C GLU A 21 16.47 -2.26 -2.80
N ALA A 22 15.63 -1.45 -2.16
CA ALA A 22 14.98 -1.81 -0.91
C ALA A 22 14.14 -3.09 -1.04
N MET A 23 13.38 -3.21 -2.13
CA MET A 23 12.43 -4.31 -2.34
C MET A 23 13.11 -5.61 -2.78
N THR A 24 14.29 -5.54 -3.40
CA THR A 24 15.00 -6.72 -3.91
C THR A 24 16.07 -7.25 -2.97
N LEU A 25 16.69 -6.40 -2.15
CA LEU A 25 17.79 -6.78 -1.25
C LEU A 25 17.32 -7.02 0.19
N GLY A 26 16.27 -6.35 0.62
CA GLY A 26 15.81 -6.36 2.02
C GLY A 26 15.02 -7.62 2.37
N GLN A 27 15.38 -8.29 3.46
CA GLN A 27 14.47 -9.24 4.13
C GLN A 27 13.32 -8.51 4.84
N ARG A 28 13.62 -7.30 5.32
CA ARG A 28 12.66 -6.34 5.87
C ARG A 28 13.10 -4.95 5.43
N VAL A 29 12.12 -4.07 5.29
CA VAL A 29 12.30 -2.69 4.83
C VAL A 29 11.65 -1.77 5.85
N ALA A 30 12.36 -0.74 6.27
CA ALA A 30 11.83 0.35 7.09
C ALA A 30 11.64 1.58 6.19
N VAL A 31 10.39 1.94 5.92
CA VAL A 31 10.06 3.18 5.20
C VAL A 31 10.01 4.32 6.21
N MET A 32 10.79 5.36 5.97
CA MET A 32 10.92 6.50 6.89
C MET A 32 10.48 7.81 6.22
N LYS A 33 9.91 8.71 7.01
CA LYS A 33 9.59 10.09 6.62
C LYS A 33 9.84 11.01 7.81
N ASP A 34 10.53 12.13 7.59
CA ASP A 34 10.78 13.15 8.63
C ASP A 34 11.37 12.55 9.92
N ALA A 35 12.34 11.65 9.77
CA ALA A 35 12.99 10.87 10.85
C ALA A 35 12.08 9.90 11.64
N VAL A 36 10.86 9.64 11.17
CA VAL A 36 9.91 8.69 11.77
C VAL A 36 9.76 7.46 10.88
N VAL A 37 9.75 6.27 11.47
CA VAL A 37 9.43 5.01 10.76
C VAL A 37 7.93 4.99 10.49
N MET A 38 7.55 5.03 9.22
CA MET A 38 6.16 4.99 8.76
C MET A 38 5.64 3.56 8.69
N GLN A 39 6.50 2.61 8.29
CA GLN A 39 6.19 1.19 8.23
C GLN A 39 7.49 0.36 8.27
N TYR A 40 7.45 -0.79 8.93
CA TYR A 40 8.55 -1.75 8.96
C TYR A 40 8.00 -3.16 8.76
N ASP A 41 8.23 -3.73 7.58
CA ASP A 41 7.72 -5.06 7.24
C ASP A 41 8.56 -5.73 6.14
N ASP A 42 8.19 -6.94 5.71
CA ASP A 42 8.76 -7.53 4.49
C ASP A 42 8.36 -6.71 3.24
N PRO A 43 9.18 -6.73 2.17
CA PRO A 43 8.91 -5.95 0.96
C PRO A 43 7.50 -6.15 0.40
N GLN A 44 7.03 -7.40 0.34
CA GLN A 44 5.74 -7.70 -0.28
C GLN A 44 4.58 -7.13 0.55
N THR A 45 4.64 -7.23 1.87
CA THR A 45 3.63 -6.65 2.75
C THR A 45 3.60 -5.12 2.65
N ILE A 46 4.75 -4.45 2.51
CA ILE A 46 4.78 -2.99 2.28
C ILE A 46 4.09 -2.62 0.97
N TYR A 47 4.28 -3.42 -0.09
CA TYR A 47 3.64 -3.20 -1.38
C TYR A 47 2.12 -3.40 -1.34
N ASP A 48 1.70 -4.56 -0.80
CA ASP A 48 0.32 -5.05 -0.82
C ASP A 48 -0.56 -4.37 0.24
N ARG A 49 0.03 -3.99 1.37
CA ARG A 49 -0.65 -3.45 2.56
C ARG A 49 0.10 -2.24 3.13
N PRO A 50 0.16 -1.12 2.39
CA PRO A 50 0.79 0.09 2.89
C PRO A 50 0.02 0.65 4.09
N ALA A 51 0.74 1.00 5.16
CA ALA A 51 0.17 1.50 6.41
C ALA A 51 -0.26 2.97 6.34
N SER A 52 0.13 3.70 5.30
CA SER A 52 -0.25 5.10 5.10
C SER A 52 -0.27 5.47 3.62
N MET A 53 -0.97 6.56 3.27
CA MET A 53 -0.96 7.12 1.91
C MET A 53 0.46 7.48 1.43
N PHE A 54 1.33 7.88 2.36
CA PHE A 54 2.73 8.14 2.03
C PHE A 54 3.42 6.85 1.55
N VAL A 55 3.34 5.76 2.32
CA VAL A 55 3.96 4.48 1.91
C VAL A 55 3.32 3.96 0.63
N ALA A 56 1.99 4.07 0.49
CA ALA A 56 1.25 3.64 -0.69
C ALA A 56 1.69 4.39 -1.96
N GLY A 57 1.91 5.71 -1.86
CA GLY A 57 2.35 6.55 -2.97
C GLY A 57 3.85 6.50 -3.24
N PHE A 58 4.64 6.20 -2.22
CA PHE A 58 6.11 6.15 -2.30
C PHE A 58 6.61 4.82 -2.86
N ILE A 59 5.98 3.70 -2.49
CA ILE A 59 6.37 2.35 -2.91
C ILE A 59 5.59 1.95 -4.15
N GLY A 60 6.27 1.50 -5.20
CA GLY A 60 5.73 1.12 -6.51
C GLY A 60 6.09 2.11 -7.61
N SER A 61 6.36 1.61 -8.82
CA SER A 61 6.57 2.43 -10.01
C SER A 61 5.80 1.83 -11.18
N PRO A 62 4.78 2.53 -11.72
CA PRO A 62 4.35 3.88 -11.37
C PRO A 62 3.68 3.97 -9.97
N PRO A 63 3.57 5.18 -9.37
CA PRO A 63 3.00 5.35 -8.04
C PRO A 63 1.50 4.99 -7.99
N MET A 64 0.98 4.72 -6.78
CA MET A 64 -0.45 4.45 -6.59
C MET A 64 -1.29 5.67 -6.99
N ASN A 65 -2.38 5.43 -7.71
CA ASN A 65 -3.37 6.46 -8.00
C ASN A 65 -4.24 6.70 -6.78
N PHE A 66 -4.50 7.96 -6.44
CA PHE A 66 -5.41 8.35 -5.37
C PHE A 66 -6.60 9.12 -5.95
N LEU A 67 -7.80 8.67 -5.62
CA LEU A 67 -9.06 9.24 -6.10
C LEU A 67 -9.97 9.54 -4.92
N ASP A 68 -10.58 10.71 -4.91
CA ASP A 68 -11.63 11.03 -3.94
C ASP A 68 -12.85 10.15 -4.19
N ALA A 69 -13.34 9.50 -3.14
CA ALA A 69 -14.49 8.63 -3.19
C ALA A 69 -15.31 8.73 -1.89
N ARG A 70 -16.48 8.11 -1.90
CA ARG A 70 -17.36 7.97 -0.75
C ARG A 70 -17.71 6.50 -0.59
N LEU A 71 -17.73 6.03 0.65
CA LEU A 71 -18.24 4.69 0.97
C LEU A 71 -19.76 4.71 0.98
N VAL A 72 -20.39 3.83 0.22
CA VAL A 72 -21.85 3.68 0.20
C VAL A 72 -22.23 2.23 0.47
N ALA A 73 -23.32 2.02 1.20
CA ALA A 73 -23.86 0.69 1.46
C ALA A 73 -25.18 0.53 0.71
N GLU A 74 -25.27 -0.51 -0.11
CA GLU A 74 -26.48 -0.87 -0.86
C GLU A 74 -26.69 -2.37 -0.79
N SER A 75 -27.92 -2.81 -0.50
CA SER A 75 -28.30 -4.23 -0.44
C SER A 75 -27.38 -5.08 0.45
N GLY A 76 -26.84 -4.50 1.53
CA GLY A 76 -25.91 -5.18 2.46
C GLY A 76 -24.47 -5.30 1.96
N GLN A 77 -24.14 -4.72 0.81
CA GLN A 77 -22.78 -4.65 0.24
C GLN A 77 -22.21 -3.23 0.33
N ILE A 78 -20.89 -3.13 0.43
CA ILE A 78 -20.18 -1.84 0.49
C ILE A 78 -19.58 -1.55 -0.89
N TYR A 79 -19.76 -0.33 -1.36
CA TYR A 79 -19.19 0.17 -2.59
C TYR A 79 -18.32 1.39 -2.31
N VAL A 80 -17.28 1.54 -3.13
CA VAL A 80 -16.51 2.79 -3.25
C VAL A 80 -17.07 3.54 -4.45
N GLN A 81 -17.66 4.71 -4.20
CA GLN A 81 -18.24 5.55 -5.24
C GLN A 81 -17.41 6.82 -5.41
N GLY A 82 -16.81 7.00 -6.59
CA GLY A 82 -16.12 8.24 -6.96
C GLY A 82 -16.77 8.92 -8.15
N LYS A 83 -16.10 9.95 -8.68
CA LYS A 83 -16.58 10.66 -9.88
C LYS A 83 -16.50 9.76 -11.10
N GLY A 84 -17.64 9.22 -11.53
CA GLY A 84 -17.75 8.40 -12.75
C GLY A 84 -17.49 6.90 -12.55
N PHE A 85 -17.30 6.43 -11.31
CA PHE A 85 -17.14 5.00 -11.02
C PHE A 85 -17.84 4.58 -9.73
N LYS A 86 -18.22 3.31 -9.68
CA LYS A 86 -18.74 2.66 -8.47
C LYS A 86 -18.27 1.22 -8.45
N LEU A 87 -17.43 0.89 -7.47
CA LEU A 87 -16.77 -0.41 -7.37
C LEU A 87 -17.23 -1.13 -6.11
N LEU A 88 -17.60 -2.41 -6.25
CA LEU A 88 -17.91 -3.28 -5.12
C LEU A 88 -16.63 -3.58 -4.34
N VAL A 89 -16.66 -3.41 -3.01
CA VAL A 89 -15.55 -3.81 -2.16
C VAL A 89 -15.57 -5.33 -1.97
N PRO A 90 -14.50 -6.06 -2.32
CA PRO A 90 -14.40 -7.49 -2.08
C PRO A 90 -14.50 -7.81 -0.58
N LYS A 91 -15.12 -8.94 -0.22
CA LYS A 91 -15.36 -9.31 1.18
C LYS A 91 -14.05 -9.46 1.97
N GLU A 92 -12.98 -9.85 1.29
CA GLU A 92 -11.64 -10.03 1.83
C GLU A 92 -11.01 -8.70 2.28
N ARG A 93 -11.44 -7.58 1.68
CA ARG A 93 -10.99 -6.22 2.03
C ARG A 93 -11.99 -5.46 2.90
N ALA A 94 -13.15 -6.06 3.20
CA ALA A 94 -14.18 -5.46 4.05
C ALA A 94 -13.80 -5.56 5.54
N THR A 95 -12.94 -4.65 6.00
CA THR A 95 -12.59 -4.55 7.43
C THR A 95 -13.76 -3.98 8.24
N PRO A 96 -13.84 -4.27 9.56
CA PRO A 96 -14.88 -3.71 10.43
C PRO A 96 -14.94 -2.17 10.38
N GLY A 97 -13.76 -1.52 10.37
CA GLY A 97 -13.65 -0.07 10.26
C GLY A 97 -14.20 0.49 8.94
N LEU A 98 -14.29 -0.31 7.87
CA LEU A 98 -14.90 0.14 6.62
C LEU A 98 -16.42 0.36 6.78
N ARG A 99 -17.10 -0.50 7.56
CA ARG A 99 -18.54 -0.37 7.84
C ARG A 99 -18.85 0.88 8.67
N GLU A 100 -17.99 1.20 9.63
CA GLU A 100 -18.13 2.39 10.47
C GLU A 100 -17.90 3.71 9.71
N ASN A 101 -17.28 3.63 8.54
CA ASN A 101 -17.01 4.77 7.67
C ASN A 101 -17.95 4.87 6.46
N VAL A 102 -19.00 4.04 6.40
CA VAL A 102 -20.05 4.19 5.39
C VAL A 102 -20.69 5.59 5.50
N GLY A 103 -20.86 6.24 4.36
CA GLY A 103 -21.36 7.61 4.24
C GLY A 103 -20.30 8.71 4.34
N LYS A 104 -19.05 8.36 4.66
CA LYS A 104 -17.93 9.31 4.74
C LYS A 104 -17.14 9.35 3.44
N ASP A 105 -16.49 10.50 3.23
CA ASP A 105 -15.55 10.69 2.15
C ASP A 105 -14.21 10.03 2.53
N VAL A 106 -13.62 9.34 1.56
CA VAL A 106 -12.43 8.51 1.69
C VAL A 106 -11.53 8.70 0.47
N VAL A 107 -10.26 8.38 0.61
CA VAL A 107 -9.33 8.29 -0.53
C VAL A 107 -9.27 6.85 -0.99
N PHE A 108 -9.60 6.62 -2.27
CA PHE A 108 -9.47 5.33 -2.93
C PHE A 108 -8.10 5.23 -3.61
N GLY A 109 -7.29 4.27 -3.16
CA GLY A 109 -6.00 3.96 -3.75
C GLY A 109 -6.09 2.79 -4.73
N LEU A 110 -5.53 2.94 -5.92
CA LEU A 110 -5.45 1.88 -6.94
C LEU A 110 -4.09 1.86 -7.63
N ARG A 111 -3.48 0.69 -7.75
CA ARG A 111 -2.23 0.53 -8.48
C ARG A 111 -2.47 0.64 -9.99
N PRO A 112 -1.54 1.26 -10.76
CA PRO A 112 -1.68 1.35 -12.21
C PRO A 112 -1.88 0.00 -12.91
N GLU A 113 -1.19 -1.05 -12.46
CA GLU A 113 -1.29 -2.40 -13.03
C GLU A 113 -2.61 -3.13 -12.75
N ASP A 114 -3.40 -2.63 -11.80
CA ASP A 114 -4.74 -3.16 -11.50
C ASP A 114 -5.81 -2.59 -12.45
N VAL A 115 -5.48 -1.57 -13.25
CA VAL A 115 -6.39 -0.99 -14.25
C VAL A 115 -6.23 -1.73 -15.57
N ARG A 116 -7.29 -2.42 -16.00
CA ARG A 116 -7.37 -3.07 -17.32
C ARG A 116 -8.50 -2.46 -18.13
N THR A 117 -8.23 -2.15 -19.39
CA THR A 117 -9.19 -1.64 -20.38
C THR A 117 -10.01 -2.78 -20.97
#